data_AF-A0A949SSK2-F1
#
_entry.id   AF-A0A949SSK2-F1
#
_cell.length_a   1.000
_cell.length_b   1.000
_cell.length_c   1.000
_cell.angle_alpha   90.00
_cell.angle_beta   90.00
_cell.angle_gamma   90.00
#
_symmetry.space_group_name_H-M   'P 1'
#
loop_
_entity.id
_entity.type
_entity.pdbx_description
1 polymer ?
#
loop_
_entity_poly.entity_id
_entity_poly.type
_entity_poly.pdbx_seq_one_letter_code
_entity_poly.pdbx_strand_id
1 'polypeptide(L)'
;MSQNPSNLRRATQGFTLLELVLTMVITGTLLASLTVIVISTVDVKVRLESETRARKLGPAILEIISRDLRNAWATGPDRSENKGEEVKIEGQFFKGARSGDDDASADEVWFVTTVDSYMRYEGLRADLCEVGYYVKKNPDGGLNSLYRREDFSIDKRPDEGGLGVRLSDRVVSFRIRYYDRPKNEEDPKEYEEVVRKDGKFQEDDWDIEKHQRLPYAVRIELVLDVTPADSYKRGKERRIGVYETLVRMPDIPKLDDKYQLYQLALPTEPKPDDTKKPAETK
;
A
#
# COMPACT_ATOMS: atom_id res chain seq x y z
N MET A 1 -15.10 98.66 -24.37
CA MET A 1 -14.44 97.34 -24.43
C MET A 1 -14.09 96.97 -23.00
N SER A 2 -15.00 96.38 -22.21
CA SER A 2 -15.30 94.94 -22.10
C SER A 2 -14.05 94.08 -21.95
N GLN A 3 -13.69 93.72 -20.71
CA GLN A 3 -13.37 92.33 -20.33
C GLN A 3 -13.82 92.10 -18.88
N ASN A 4 -14.74 91.17 -18.73
CA ASN A 4 -15.35 90.72 -17.49
C ASN A 4 -14.53 89.52 -17.00
N PRO A 5 -13.92 89.52 -15.79
CA PRO A 5 -13.27 88.33 -15.28
C PRO A 5 -14.37 87.38 -14.79
N SER A 6 -14.71 86.38 -15.61
CA SER A 6 -15.52 85.24 -15.20
C SER A 6 -14.70 84.43 -14.18
N ASN A 7 -14.82 84.80 -12.91
CA ASN A 7 -14.38 83.99 -11.79
C ASN A 7 -15.16 82.67 -11.82
N LEU A 8 -14.58 81.66 -12.46
CA LEU A 8 -14.93 80.26 -12.24
C LEU A 8 -14.58 79.95 -10.78
N ARG A 9 -15.48 80.30 -9.87
CA ARG A 9 -15.51 79.75 -8.53
C ARG A 9 -15.65 78.24 -8.70
N ARG A 10 -14.53 77.51 -8.61
CA ARG A 10 -14.58 76.09 -8.26
C ARG A 10 -15.30 76.03 -6.92
N ALA A 11 -16.54 75.56 -6.94
CA ALA A 11 -17.21 75.16 -5.73
C ALA A 11 -16.39 74.01 -5.15
N THR A 12 -15.56 74.31 -4.15
CA THR A 12 -15.06 73.29 -3.23
C THR A 12 -16.26 72.80 -2.44
N GLN A 13 -17.02 71.86 -3.01
CA GLN A 13 -18.04 71.12 -2.30
C GLN A 13 -17.32 70.25 -1.26
N GLY A 14 -17.51 70.57 0.01
CA GLY A 14 -17.12 69.69 1.10
C GLY A 14 -18.04 68.47 1.13
N PHE A 15 -17.50 67.34 1.58
CA PHE A 15 -18.27 66.10 1.76
C PHE A 15 -19.44 66.33 2.72
N THR A 16 -20.61 65.80 2.36
CA THR A 16 -21.77 65.86 3.25
C THR A 16 -21.67 64.75 4.31
N LEU A 17 -22.25 64.99 5.48
CA LEU A 17 -22.29 64.00 6.56
C LEU A 17 -23.02 62.71 6.12
N LEU A 18 -24.01 62.86 5.23
CA LEU A 18 -24.72 61.75 4.59
C LEU A 18 -23.78 60.88 3.74
N GLU A 19 -22.90 61.50 2.97
CA GLU A 19 -21.94 60.80 2.11
C GLU A 19 -20.91 60.01 2.93
N LEU A 20 -20.46 60.58 4.06
CA LEU A 20 -19.56 59.88 4.98
C LEU A 20 -20.24 58.66 5.63
N VAL A 21 -21.51 58.81 6.05
CA VAL A 21 -22.30 57.67 6.57
C VAL A 21 -22.51 56.61 5.49
N LEU A 22 -22.83 57.02 4.25
CA LEU A 22 -23.03 56.11 3.13
C LEU A 22 -21.75 55.32 2.79
N THR A 23 -20.59 55.99 2.76
CA THR A 23 -19.31 55.33 2.53
C THR A 23 -18.96 54.33 3.63
N MET A 24 -19.25 54.65 4.89
CA MET A 24 -19.07 53.72 6.01
C MET A 24 -19.96 52.48 5.88
N VAL A 25 -21.23 52.64 5.50
CA VAL A 25 -22.16 51.52 5.30
C VAL A 25 -21.71 50.63 4.13
N ILE A 26 -21.34 51.23 3.00
CA ILE A 26 -20.84 50.50 1.83
C ILE A 26 -19.54 49.77 2.18
N THR A 27 -18.59 50.44 2.84
CA THR A 27 -17.32 49.82 3.23
C THR A 27 -17.53 48.69 4.23
N GLY A 28 -18.41 48.88 5.22
CA GLY A 28 -18.75 47.85 6.21
C GLY A 28 -19.38 46.62 5.57
N THR A 29 -20.31 46.80 4.63
CA THR A 29 -20.94 45.68 3.90
C THR A 29 -19.96 44.97 2.95
N LEU A 30 -19.04 45.70 2.32
CA LEU A 30 -17.96 45.11 1.53
C LEU A 30 -17.00 44.28 2.39
N LEU A 31 -16.56 44.81 3.53
CA LEU A 31 -15.69 44.07 4.45
C LEU A 31 -16.37 42.84 5.04
N ALA A 32 -17.65 42.95 5.39
CA ALA A 32 -18.45 41.83 5.89
C ALA A 32 -18.59 40.73 4.82
N SER A 33 -18.92 41.10 3.58
CA SER A 33 -19.04 40.13 2.49
C SER A 33 -17.71 39.47 2.15
N LEU A 34 -16.61 40.22 2.13
CA LEU A 34 -15.25 39.68 1.94
C LEU A 34 -14.90 38.65 3.03
N THR A 35 -15.22 38.97 4.29
CA THR A 35 -14.95 38.06 5.41
C THR A 35 -15.71 36.74 5.26
N VAL A 36 -16.98 36.81 4.89
CA VAL A 36 -17.81 35.61 4.62
C VAL A 36 -17.23 34.78 3.48
N ILE A 37 -16.79 35.41 2.39
CA ILE A 37 -16.19 34.72 1.24
C ILE A 37 -14.89 34.01 1.65
N VAL A 38 -14.01 34.66 2.41
CA VAL A 38 -12.74 34.07 2.84
C VAL A 38 -12.99 32.86 3.73
N ILE A 39 -13.85 32.99 4.74
CA ILE A 39 -14.19 31.88 5.66
C ILE A 39 -14.80 30.71 4.87
N SER A 40 -15.75 31.01 3.99
CA SER A 40 -16.40 30.00 3.15
C SER A 40 -15.40 29.28 2.24
N THR A 41 -14.45 30.01 1.66
CA THR A 41 -13.43 29.44 0.76
C THR A 41 -12.49 28.51 1.51
N VAL A 42 -12.04 28.89 2.72
CA VAL A 42 -11.20 28.05 3.57
C VAL A 42 -11.92 26.77 3.95
N ASP A 43 -13.19 26.86 4.37
CA ASP A 43 -14.02 25.70 4.72
C ASP A 43 -14.21 24.75 3.54
N VAL A 44 -14.49 25.30 2.34
CA VAL A 44 -14.64 24.52 1.11
C VAL A 44 -13.31 23.84 0.75
N LYS A 45 -12.18 24.54 0.83
CA LYS A 45 -10.85 23.96 0.55
C LYS A 45 -10.56 22.78 1.47
N VAL A 46 -10.73 22.95 2.78
CA VAL A 46 -10.46 21.88 3.76
C VAL A 46 -11.36 20.67 3.50
N ARG A 47 -12.64 20.90 3.22
CA ARG A 47 -13.57 19.83 2.87
C ARG A 47 -13.14 19.11 1.59
N LEU A 48 -12.82 19.84 0.54
CA LEU A 48 -12.38 19.27 -0.74
C LEU A 48 -11.09 18.47 -0.60
N GLU A 49 -10.11 18.97 0.15
CA GLU A 49 -8.85 18.25 0.40
C GLU A 49 -9.10 16.93 1.15
N SER A 50 -9.97 16.94 2.16
CA SER A 50 -10.33 15.73 2.89
C SER A 50 -11.04 14.69 2.01
N GLU A 51 -12.02 15.13 1.20
CA GLU A 51 -12.77 14.26 0.30
C GLU A 51 -11.88 13.75 -0.85
N THR A 52 -10.97 14.58 -1.35
CA THR A 52 -10.01 14.20 -2.40
C THR A 52 -8.97 13.22 -1.88
N ARG A 53 -8.43 13.45 -0.68
CA ARG A 53 -7.50 12.53 -0.03
C ARG A 53 -8.14 11.16 0.17
N ALA A 54 -9.36 11.12 0.67
CA ALA A 54 -10.13 9.89 0.80
C ALA A 54 -10.28 9.14 -0.53
N ARG A 55 -10.65 9.83 -1.61
CA ARG A 55 -10.83 9.21 -2.93
C ARG A 55 -9.54 8.70 -3.56
N LYS A 56 -8.39 9.28 -3.22
CA LYS A 56 -7.09 8.92 -3.81
C LYS A 56 -6.29 7.93 -2.98
N LEU A 57 -6.35 8.01 -1.65
CA LEU A 57 -5.50 7.23 -0.75
C LEU A 57 -5.80 5.73 -0.82
N GLY A 58 -7.07 5.34 -0.73
CA GLY A 58 -7.48 3.92 -0.79
C GLY A 58 -7.00 3.22 -2.07
N PRO A 59 -7.34 3.73 -3.27
CA PRO A 59 -6.87 3.16 -4.52
C PRO A 59 -5.34 3.16 -4.68
N ALA A 60 -4.65 4.21 -4.21
CA ALA A 60 -3.18 4.26 -4.25
C ALA A 60 -2.54 3.17 -3.38
N ILE A 61 -3.08 2.93 -2.18
CA ILE A 61 -2.62 1.84 -1.30
C ILE A 61 -2.87 0.48 -1.96
N LEU A 62 -4.08 0.27 -2.49
CA LEU A 62 -4.40 -0.98 -3.18
C LEU A 62 -3.51 -1.21 -4.40
N GLU A 63 -3.15 -0.17 -5.16
CA GLU A 63 -2.22 -0.30 -6.29
C GLU A 63 -0.81 -0.70 -5.84
N ILE A 64 -0.31 -0.14 -4.73
CA ILE A 64 0.98 -0.54 -4.16
C ILE A 64 0.97 -2.04 -3.81
N ILE A 65 -0.04 -2.50 -3.06
CA ILE A 65 -0.16 -3.92 -2.67
C ILE A 65 -0.34 -4.80 -3.91
N SER A 66 -1.20 -4.38 -4.85
CA SER A 66 -1.48 -5.14 -6.08
C SER A 66 -0.27 -5.23 -6.99
N ARG A 67 0.58 -4.19 -7.01
CA ARG A 67 1.83 -4.22 -7.77
C ARG A 67 2.80 -5.23 -7.18
N ASP A 68 2.96 -5.26 -5.86
CA ASP A 68 3.86 -6.23 -5.22
C ASP A 68 3.35 -7.66 -5.42
N LEU A 69 2.05 -7.90 -5.22
CA LEU A 69 1.43 -9.23 -5.38
C LEU A 69 1.50 -9.76 -6.82
N ARG A 70 1.27 -8.92 -7.84
CA ARG A 70 1.43 -9.31 -9.26
C ARG A 70 2.86 -9.75 -9.61
N ASN A 71 3.82 -9.26 -8.83
CA ASN A 71 5.25 -9.54 -8.99
C ASN A 71 5.78 -10.45 -7.89
N ALA A 72 4.88 -11.11 -7.14
CA ALA A 72 5.25 -12.04 -6.10
C ALA A 72 6.04 -13.20 -6.71
N TRP A 73 7.15 -13.53 -6.08
CA TRP A 73 7.97 -14.66 -6.45
C TRP A 73 8.00 -15.62 -5.29
N ALA A 74 7.57 -16.85 -5.55
CA ALA A 74 7.79 -17.95 -4.64
C ALA A 74 7.72 -19.24 -5.45
N THR A 75 8.76 -20.03 -5.35
CA THR A 75 8.75 -21.40 -5.87
C THR A 75 8.45 -22.29 -4.67
N GLY A 76 7.51 -23.24 -4.77
CA GLY A 76 7.27 -24.17 -3.66
C GLY A 76 8.56 -24.92 -3.30
N PRO A 77 8.67 -25.55 -2.11
CA PRO A 77 9.88 -26.28 -1.74
C PRO A 77 10.21 -27.33 -2.81
N ASP A 78 11.48 -27.39 -3.22
CA ASP A 78 11.93 -28.38 -4.21
C ASP A 78 11.91 -29.77 -3.57
N ARG A 79 10.85 -30.51 -3.89
CA ARG A 79 10.70 -31.92 -3.57
C ARG A 79 11.08 -32.77 -4.79
N SER A 80 12.27 -32.57 -5.36
CA SER A 80 12.79 -33.50 -6.35
C SER A 80 12.80 -34.91 -5.75
N GLU A 81 11.97 -35.79 -6.33
CA GLU A 81 11.77 -37.19 -5.91
C GLU A 81 13.09 -37.99 -5.85
N ASN A 82 14.15 -37.48 -6.47
CA ASN A 82 15.43 -38.16 -6.64
C ASN A 82 16.48 -37.86 -5.55
N LYS A 83 16.24 -36.97 -4.58
CA LYS A 83 17.25 -36.64 -3.55
C LYS A 83 16.85 -36.87 -2.09
N GLY A 84 15.60 -37.20 -1.78
CA GLY A 84 15.19 -37.53 -0.40
C GLY A 84 15.38 -36.42 0.64
N GLU A 85 15.91 -35.26 0.26
CA GLU A 85 16.14 -34.08 1.08
C GLU A 85 15.29 -32.94 0.53
N GLU A 86 14.41 -32.39 1.37
CA GLU A 86 13.61 -31.20 1.05
C GLU A 86 14.56 -30.00 1.03
N VAL A 87 14.93 -29.53 -0.16
CA VAL A 87 15.79 -28.35 -0.29
C VAL A 87 14.91 -27.11 -0.18
N LYS A 88 14.83 -26.55 1.03
CA LYS A 88 14.24 -25.21 1.23
C LYS A 88 15.22 -24.16 0.72
N ILE A 89 14.88 -23.51 -0.38
CA ILE A 89 15.65 -22.36 -0.88
C ILE A 89 15.22 -21.12 -0.10
N GLU A 90 16.19 -20.36 0.41
CA GLU A 90 15.94 -19.09 1.07
C GLU A 90 15.21 -18.15 0.08
N GLY A 91 14.05 -17.61 0.48
CA GLY A 91 13.19 -16.78 -0.37
C GLY A 91 12.00 -17.45 -1.01
N GLN A 92 11.81 -18.75 -0.82
CA GLN A 92 10.63 -19.48 -1.28
C GLN A 92 9.45 -19.35 -0.30
N PHE A 93 9.01 -18.12 0.01
CA PHE A 93 7.92 -17.93 0.95
C PHE A 93 6.79 -17.05 0.40
N PHE A 94 5.57 -17.48 0.74
CA PHE A 94 4.36 -16.68 0.69
C PHE A 94 3.50 -17.14 1.86
N LYS A 95 3.26 -16.25 2.81
CA LYS A 95 2.50 -16.54 4.01
C LYS A 95 1.49 -15.43 4.27
N GLY A 96 0.23 -15.79 4.18
CA GLY A 96 -0.91 -14.99 4.58
C GLY A 96 -1.49 -15.50 5.88
N ALA A 97 -1.74 -14.62 6.85
CA ALA A 97 -2.36 -14.99 8.10
C ALA A 97 -3.52 -14.06 8.43
N ARG A 98 -4.64 -14.65 8.85
CA ARG A 98 -5.78 -13.93 9.39
C ARG A 98 -5.45 -13.41 10.79
N SER A 99 -5.81 -12.16 11.06
CA SER A 99 -5.64 -11.55 12.37
C SER A 99 -6.77 -10.55 12.64
N GLY A 100 -7.12 -10.37 13.91
CA GLY A 100 -8.28 -9.58 14.32
C GLY A 100 -9.63 -10.28 14.09
N ASP A 101 -10.70 -9.56 14.39
CA ASP A 101 -12.08 -10.05 14.30
C ASP A 101 -12.72 -9.66 12.97
N ASP A 102 -13.93 -10.14 12.68
CA ASP A 102 -14.57 -9.88 11.39
C ASP A 102 -14.79 -8.38 11.11
N ASP A 103 -15.23 -7.61 12.10
CA ASP A 103 -15.50 -6.17 11.94
C ASP A 103 -14.23 -5.31 11.93
N ALA A 104 -13.11 -5.85 12.41
CA ALA A 104 -11.84 -5.14 12.59
C ALA A 104 -10.65 -6.04 12.21
N SER A 105 -10.74 -6.63 11.01
CA SER A 105 -9.71 -7.52 10.48
C SER A 105 -8.39 -6.74 10.31
N ALA A 106 -7.31 -7.40 10.67
CA ALA A 106 -5.97 -6.87 10.77
C ALA A 106 -4.99 -7.87 10.15
N ASP A 107 -5.40 -8.48 9.03
CA ASP A 107 -4.69 -9.56 8.38
C ASP A 107 -3.28 -9.13 7.96
N GLU A 108 -2.42 -10.11 7.78
CA GLU A 108 -1.05 -9.90 7.37
C GLU A 108 -0.65 -10.82 6.22
N VAL A 109 0.27 -10.33 5.40
CA VAL A 109 0.85 -11.13 4.31
C VAL A 109 2.32 -10.79 4.14
N TRP A 110 3.13 -11.82 4.03
CA TRP A 110 4.59 -11.78 3.89
C TRP A 110 5.00 -12.59 2.67
N PHE A 111 5.74 -11.99 1.74
CA PHE A 111 6.18 -12.66 0.52
C PHE A 111 7.40 -11.98 -0.10
N VAL A 112 8.06 -12.66 -1.04
CA VAL A 112 9.11 -12.07 -1.86
C VAL A 112 8.51 -11.48 -3.13
N THR A 113 9.00 -10.32 -3.58
CA THR A 113 8.59 -9.67 -4.82
C THR A 113 9.79 -9.23 -5.65
N THR A 114 9.59 -9.15 -6.96
CA THR A 114 10.57 -8.61 -7.93
C THR A 114 10.43 -7.10 -8.14
N VAL A 115 9.55 -6.44 -7.39
CA VAL A 115 9.44 -4.97 -7.42
C VAL A 115 10.71 -4.37 -6.81
N ASP A 116 11.32 -3.42 -7.53
CA ASP A 116 12.47 -2.67 -7.03
C ASP A 116 12.18 -2.09 -5.64
N SER A 117 13.13 -2.33 -4.73
CA SER A 117 13.14 -1.80 -3.38
C SER A 117 12.93 -0.28 -3.36
N TYR A 118 12.02 0.21 -2.49
CA TYR A 118 11.89 1.65 -2.23
C TYR A 118 13.07 2.19 -1.42
N MET A 119 13.82 1.31 -0.74
CA MET A 119 15.02 1.66 -0.01
C MET A 119 16.22 1.73 -0.94
N ARG A 120 16.62 2.95 -1.27
CA ARG A 120 17.92 3.18 -1.92
C ARG A 120 19.01 3.19 -0.86
N TYR A 121 19.64 2.05 -0.64
CA TYR A 121 20.98 2.02 -0.08
C TYR A 121 21.96 2.40 -1.20
N GLU A 122 22.84 3.36 -0.96
CA GLU A 122 23.79 3.82 -1.99
C GLU A 122 24.63 2.64 -2.51
N GLY A 123 24.45 2.32 -3.80
CA GLY A 123 25.18 1.24 -4.48
C GLY A 123 24.62 -0.17 -4.30
N LEU A 124 23.56 -0.37 -3.53
CA LEU A 124 22.91 -1.67 -3.32
C LEU A 124 21.54 -1.70 -4.01
N ARG A 125 21.38 -2.62 -4.96
CA ARG A 125 20.10 -2.95 -5.60
C ARG A 125 19.83 -4.44 -5.37
N ALA A 126 18.60 -4.75 -4.96
CA ALA A 126 18.12 -6.11 -4.88
C ALA A 126 17.05 -6.33 -5.94
N ASP A 127 17.24 -7.34 -6.79
CA ASP A 127 16.25 -7.73 -7.82
C ASP A 127 15.06 -8.47 -7.21
N LEU A 128 15.23 -8.98 -6.00
CA LEU A 128 14.20 -9.58 -5.16
C LEU A 128 14.26 -8.91 -3.79
N CYS A 129 13.10 -8.58 -3.23
CA CYS A 129 12.99 -8.06 -1.88
C CYS A 129 11.86 -8.76 -1.13
N GLU A 130 12.03 -8.88 0.18
CA GLU A 130 10.95 -9.30 1.05
C GLU A 130 10.02 -8.12 1.29
N VAL A 131 8.72 -8.37 1.24
CA VAL A 131 7.71 -7.38 1.56
C VAL A 131 6.66 -7.97 2.51
N GLY A 132 6.16 -7.09 3.36
CA GLY A 132 5.19 -7.43 4.38
C GLY A 132 4.11 -6.38 4.51
N TYR A 133 2.86 -6.78 4.56
CA TYR A 133 1.73 -5.89 4.85
C TYR A 133 1.06 -6.33 6.13
N TYR A 134 0.94 -5.41 7.08
CA TYR A 134 0.39 -5.70 8.40
C TYR A 134 -0.20 -4.45 9.04
N VAL A 135 -1.16 -4.67 9.93
CA VAL A 135 -1.81 -3.61 10.68
C VAL A 135 -1.24 -3.53 12.09
N LYS A 136 -0.74 -2.34 12.45
CA LYS A 136 -0.31 -2.04 13.82
C LYS A 136 -1.42 -1.34 14.58
N LYS A 137 -1.79 -1.89 15.73
CA LYS A 137 -2.73 -1.27 16.67
C LYS A 137 -2.16 0.03 17.23
N ASN A 138 -3.01 1.02 17.39
CA ASN A 138 -2.64 2.27 18.04
C ASN A 138 -2.68 2.07 19.57
N PRO A 139 -1.55 2.27 20.29
CA PRO A 139 -1.51 2.05 21.73
C PRO A 139 -2.42 3.01 22.51
N ASP A 140 -2.71 4.19 21.96
CA ASP A 140 -3.52 5.22 22.60
C ASP A 140 -5.04 5.04 22.37
N GLY A 141 -5.46 3.90 21.81
CA GLY A 141 -6.87 3.61 21.53
C GLY A 141 -7.45 4.31 20.30
N GLY A 142 -6.58 4.85 19.44
CA GLY A 142 -6.95 5.45 18.15
C GLY A 142 -7.15 4.44 17.02
N LEU A 143 -7.32 4.95 15.79
CA LEU A 143 -7.39 4.11 14.59
C LEU A 143 -6.06 3.39 14.32
N ASN A 144 -6.16 2.21 13.70
CA ASN A 144 -4.99 1.39 13.40
C ASN A 144 -4.21 1.95 12.20
N SER A 145 -2.96 1.52 12.06
CA SER A 145 -2.08 1.93 10.97
C SER A 145 -1.66 0.74 10.11
N LEU A 146 -1.79 0.86 8.79
CA LEU A 146 -1.30 -0.12 7.82
C LEU A 146 0.14 0.22 7.46
N TYR A 147 1.01 -0.79 7.51
CA TYR A 147 2.42 -0.68 7.15
C TYR A 147 2.73 -1.57 5.96
N ARG A 148 3.69 -1.12 5.15
CA ARG A 148 4.45 -1.95 4.22
C ARG A 148 5.88 -2.07 4.75
N ARG A 149 6.26 -3.24 5.25
CA ARG A 149 7.65 -3.63 5.51
C ARG A 149 8.32 -3.99 4.20
N GLU A 150 9.58 -3.65 4.09
CA GLU A 150 10.46 -4.16 3.06
C GLU A 150 11.82 -4.51 3.66
N ASP A 151 12.44 -5.58 3.18
CA ASP A 151 13.82 -5.95 3.48
C ASP A 151 14.53 -6.35 2.18
N PHE A 152 15.78 -5.90 2.04
CA PHE A 152 16.62 -6.25 0.91
C PHE A 152 17.17 -7.69 1.04
N SER A 153 17.32 -8.16 2.28
CA SER A 153 17.79 -9.50 2.57
C SER A 153 16.62 -10.46 2.53
N ILE A 154 16.84 -11.59 1.87
CA ILE A 154 15.90 -12.69 1.85
C ILE A 154 16.37 -13.71 2.88
N ASP A 155 15.60 -13.92 3.94
CA ASP A 155 15.95 -14.84 5.01
C ASP A 155 14.78 -15.77 5.40
N LYS A 156 14.92 -16.49 6.52
CA LYS A 156 13.96 -17.52 6.97
C LYS A 156 12.83 -16.95 7.83
N ARG A 157 12.88 -15.67 8.19
CA ARG A 157 11.98 -14.99 9.14
C ARG A 157 11.45 -13.71 8.47
N PRO A 158 10.51 -13.86 7.54
CA PRO A 158 10.02 -12.75 6.72
C PRO A 158 9.22 -11.70 7.49
N ASP A 159 8.91 -11.97 8.76
CA ASP A 159 8.26 -11.10 9.72
C ASP A 159 9.24 -10.28 10.58
N GLU A 160 10.55 -10.55 10.52
CA GLU A 160 11.56 -9.90 11.34
C GLU A 160 12.49 -8.99 10.53
N GLY A 161 12.95 -7.87 11.11
CA GLY A 161 13.88 -6.97 10.42
C GLY A 161 13.18 -6.05 9.41
N GLY A 162 13.90 -5.62 8.37
CA GLY A 162 13.42 -4.65 7.39
C GLY A 162 13.05 -3.27 7.97
N LEU A 163 12.50 -2.42 7.10
CA LEU A 163 11.95 -1.11 7.47
C LEU A 163 10.49 -1.00 7.01
N GLY A 164 9.64 -0.58 7.95
CA GLY A 164 8.21 -0.38 7.72
C GLY A 164 7.87 1.06 7.36
N VAL A 165 7.25 1.26 6.19
CA VAL A 165 6.64 2.52 5.78
C VAL A 165 5.15 2.50 6.12
N ARG A 166 4.68 3.50 6.86
CA ARG A 166 3.25 3.65 7.16
C ARG A 166 2.51 4.12 5.91
N LEU A 167 1.58 3.32 5.42
CA LEU A 167 0.74 3.65 4.26
C LEU A 167 -0.50 4.46 4.64
N SER A 168 -1.09 4.15 5.80
CA SER A 168 -2.25 4.86 6.36
C SER A 168 -2.25 4.74 7.88
N ASP A 169 -2.78 5.77 8.56
CA ASP A 169 -2.97 5.84 10.01
C ASP A 169 -4.46 5.78 10.42
N ARG A 170 -5.35 5.47 9.46
CA ARG A 170 -6.80 5.54 9.63
C ARG A 170 -7.49 4.26 9.20
N VAL A 171 -6.88 3.12 9.52
CA VAL A 171 -7.36 1.80 9.13
C VAL A 171 -8.40 1.33 10.14
N VAL A 172 -9.56 0.96 9.62
CA VAL A 172 -10.64 0.32 10.38
C VAL A 172 -10.54 -1.20 10.23
N SER A 173 -10.36 -1.66 8.99
CA SER A 173 -10.23 -3.08 8.67
C SER A 173 -9.30 -3.25 7.46
N PHE A 174 -8.49 -4.30 7.48
CA PHE A 174 -7.65 -4.76 6.39
C PHE A 174 -7.75 -6.28 6.33
N ARG A 175 -8.40 -6.76 5.28
CA ARG A 175 -8.79 -8.15 5.12
C ARG A 175 -8.22 -8.69 3.82
N ILE A 176 -7.64 -9.88 3.87
CA ILE A 176 -7.09 -10.58 2.72
C ILE A 176 -7.81 -11.93 2.58
N ARG A 177 -8.17 -12.29 1.34
CA ARG A 177 -8.74 -13.59 1.01
C ARG A 177 -7.96 -14.22 -0.13
N TYR A 178 -7.68 -15.50 0.02
CA TYR A 178 -6.88 -16.27 -0.93
C TYR A 178 -7.81 -17.21 -1.69
N TYR A 179 -7.57 -17.35 -2.99
CA TYR A 179 -8.36 -18.24 -3.85
C TYR A 179 -7.48 -19.32 -4.43
N ASP A 180 -8.00 -20.53 -4.44
CA ASP A 180 -7.33 -21.65 -5.06
C ASP A 180 -7.55 -21.73 -6.59
N ARG A 181 -6.79 -22.57 -7.31
CA ARG A 181 -6.84 -22.73 -8.77
C ARG A 181 -8.16 -23.41 -9.19
N PRO A 182 -8.84 -22.94 -10.24
CA PRO A 182 -9.97 -23.65 -10.84
C PRO A 182 -9.51 -24.99 -11.41
N LYS A 183 -10.47 -25.91 -11.61
CA LYS A 183 -10.17 -27.23 -12.21
C LYS A 183 -9.85 -27.10 -13.68
N ASN A 184 -10.51 -26.18 -14.38
CA ASN A 184 -10.28 -25.82 -15.77
C ASN A 184 -10.07 -24.31 -15.90
N GLU A 185 -8.85 -23.91 -16.25
CA GLU A 185 -8.48 -22.49 -16.37
C GLU A 185 -8.99 -21.83 -17.65
N GLU A 186 -9.30 -22.62 -18.66
CA GLU A 186 -9.73 -22.11 -19.96
C GLU A 186 -11.23 -21.78 -20.00
N ASP A 187 -11.99 -22.13 -18.95
CA ASP A 187 -13.41 -21.79 -18.81
C ASP A 187 -13.58 -20.51 -17.96
N PRO A 188 -14.01 -19.38 -18.57
CA PRO A 188 -14.28 -18.14 -17.84
C PRO A 188 -15.32 -18.30 -16.72
N LYS A 189 -16.25 -19.25 -16.82
CA LYS A 189 -17.29 -19.46 -15.80
C LYS A 189 -16.72 -20.11 -14.54
N GLU A 190 -15.79 -21.07 -14.71
CA GLU A 190 -15.09 -21.67 -13.56
C GLU A 190 -14.23 -20.62 -12.85
N TYR A 191 -13.59 -19.72 -13.61
CA TYR A 191 -12.88 -18.59 -13.01
C TYR A 191 -13.79 -17.74 -12.12
N GLU A 192 -14.93 -17.28 -12.64
CA GLU A 192 -15.88 -16.45 -11.90
C GLU A 192 -16.43 -17.16 -10.65
N GLU A 193 -16.65 -18.48 -10.73
CA GLU A 193 -17.08 -19.28 -9.58
C GLU A 193 -16.01 -19.35 -8.49
N VAL A 194 -14.75 -19.57 -8.88
CA VAL A 194 -13.62 -19.63 -7.95
C VAL A 194 -13.42 -18.32 -7.22
N VAL A 195 -13.39 -17.20 -7.94
CA VAL A 195 -13.15 -15.88 -7.33
C VAL A 195 -14.41 -15.25 -6.74
N ARG A 196 -15.53 -15.99 -6.64
CA ARG A 196 -16.77 -15.47 -6.06
C ARG A 196 -16.57 -15.12 -4.59
N LYS A 197 -17.11 -13.97 -4.13
CA LYS A 197 -17.18 -13.64 -2.70
C LYS A 197 -17.95 -14.73 -1.96
N ASP A 198 -17.43 -15.19 -0.84
CA ASP A 198 -18.02 -16.27 -0.04
C ASP A 198 -18.22 -17.55 -0.89
N GLY A 199 -17.30 -17.77 -1.82
CA GLY A 199 -17.17 -18.99 -2.61
C GLY A 199 -16.50 -20.11 -1.81
N LYS A 200 -16.67 -21.35 -2.26
CA LYS A 200 -16.07 -22.53 -1.61
C LYS A 200 -14.55 -22.58 -1.69
N PHE A 201 -13.96 -21.83 -2.63
CA PHE A 201 -12.53 -21.78 -2.89
C PHE A 201 -11.82 -20.62 -2.17
N GLN A 202 -12.54 -19.93 -1.28
CA GLN A 202 -12.03 -18.80 -0.51
C GLN A 202 -11.40 -19.31 0.79
N GLU A 203 -10.16 -18.93 1.03
CA GLU A 203 -9.41 -19.21 2.25
C GLU A 203 -8.96 -17.91 2.93
N ASP A 204 -8.75 -17.99 4.24
CA ASP A 204 -8.46 -16.84 5.11
C ASP A 204 -6.97 -16.73 5.46
N ASP A 205 -6.27 -17.85 5.36
CA ASP A 205 -4.83 -17.95 5.43
C ASP A 205 -4.30 -18.60 4.15
N TRP A 206 -3.01 -18.42 3.90
CA TRP A 206 -2.33 -19.16 2.84
C TRP A 206 -0.91 -19.43 3.27
N ASP A 207 -0.47 -20.66 3.11
CA ASP A 207 0.90 -21.07 3.41
C ASP A 207 1.46 -21.84 2.22
N ILE A 208 2.46 -21.28 1.56
CA ILE A 208 3.07 -21.94 0.40
C ILE A 208 3.65 -23.32 0.75
N GLU A 209 4.06 -23.56 1.99
CA GLU A 209 4.55 -24.88 2.40
C GLU A 209 3.43 -25.93 2.38
N LYS A 210 2.18 -25.51 2.61
CA LYS A 210 1.00 -26.39 2.53
C LYS A 210 0.53 -26.55 1.08
N HIS A 211 0.41 -25.45 0.34
CA HIS A 211 -0.19 -25.47 -1.00
C HIS A 211 0.84 -25.81 -2.10
N GLN A 212 2.13 -25.70 -1.82
CA GLN A 212 3.25 -25.92 -2.76
C GLN A 212 3.21 -24.98 -3.98
N ARG A 213 2.50 -23.85 -3.86
CA ARG A 213 2.35 -22.82 -4.89
C ARG A 213 1.77 -21.52 -4.31
N LEU A 214 1.90 -20.45 -5.10
CA LEU A 214 1.18 -19.21 -4.84
C LEU A 214 -0.35 -19.42 -4.94
N PRO A 215 -1.13 -18.59 -4.24
CA PRO A 215 -2.57 -18.55 -4.43
C PRO A 215 -2.88 -18.19 -5.88
N TYR A 216 -4.02 -18.66 -6.39
CA TYR A 216 -4.45 -18.34 -7.74
C TYR A 216 -4.81 -16.87 -7.88
N ALA A 217 -5.55 -16.34 -6.91
CA ALA A 217 -5.85 -14.93 -6.81
C ALA A 217 -5.91 -14.50 -5.35
N VAL A 218 -5.71 -13.21 -5.10
CA VAL A 218 -5.79 -12.60 -3.79
C VAL A 218 -6.75 -11.43 -3.84
N ARG A 219 -7.75 -11.43 -2.97
CA ARG A 219 -8.64 -10.28 -2.78
C ARG A 219 -8.23 -9.51 -1.54
N ILE A 220 -8.19 -8.20 -1.68
CA ILE A 220 -7.88 -7.28 -0.59
C ILE A 220 -9.08 -6.38 -0.40
N GLU A 221 -9.56 -6.31 0.84
CA GLU A 221 -10.57 -5.36 1.27
C GLU A 221 -9.93 -4.43 2.32
N LEU A 222 -9.90 -3.13 2.00
CA LEU A 222 -9.35 -2.09 2.84
C LEU A 222 -10.46 -1.12 3.24
N VAL A 223 -10.67 -0.97 4.54
CA VAL A 223 -11.65 -0.06 5.11
C VAL A 223 -10.92 1.06 5.85
N LEU A 224 -11.09 2.29 5.38
CA LEU A 224 -10.48 3.48 5.95
C LEU A 224 -11.52 4.41 6.57
N ASP A 225 -11.16 5.01 7.70
CA ASP A 225 -11.90 6.16 8.22
C ASP A 225 -11.49 7.41 7.42
N VAL A 226 -12.40 7.89 6.58
CA VAL A 226 -12.23 9.05 5.71
C VAL A 226 -12.91 10.30 6.28
N THR A 227 -13.24 10.29 7.57
CA THR A 227 -13.79 11.44 8.29
C THR A 227 -12.81 12.60 8.23
N PRO A 228 -13.23 13.80 7.76
CA PRO A 228 -12.36 14.98 7.78
C PRO A 228 -11.90 15.26 9.21
N ALA A 229 -10.62 15.62 9.41
CA ALA A 229 -10.04 15.83 10.74
C ALA A 229 -10.87 16.79 11.61
N ASP A 230 -11.44 17.84 11.02
CA ASP A 230 -12.25 18.84 11.73
C ASP A 230 -13.68 18.36 12.05
N SER A 231 -14.08 17.18 11.61
CA SER A 231 -15.41 16.62 11.85
C SER A 231 -15.51 15.91 13.20
N TYR A 232 -14.39 15.41 13.75
CA TYR A 232 -14.36 14.80 15.08
C TYR A 232 -14.73 15.78 16.20
N LYS A 233 -14.31 17.05 16.08
CA LYS A 233 -14.66 18.10 17.05
C LYS A 233 -16.13 18.56 16.94
N ARG A 234 -16.78 18.25 15.82
CA ARG A 234 -18.15 18.70 15.49
C ARG A 234 -19.21 17.62 15.71
N GLY A 235 -18.85 16.48 16.32
CA GLY A 235 -19.78 15.38 16.62
C GLY A 235 -20.46 14.78 15.38
N LYS A 236 -19.86 14.93 14.20
CA LYS A 236 -20.42 14.40 12.95
C LYS A 236 -20.16 12.90 12.83
N GLU A 237 -21.07 12.22 12.15
CA GLU A 237 -20.94 10.79 11.83
C GLU A 237 -19.63 10.47 11.11
N ARG A 238 -19.04 9.34 11.47
CA ARG A 238 -17.83 8.82 10.83
C ARG A 238 -18.14 8.49 9.37
N ARG A 239 -17.27 8.91 8.47
CA ARG A 239 -17.32 8.51 7.07
C ARG A 239 -16.35 7.37 6.84
N ILE A 240 -16.84 6.28 6.27
CA ILE A 240 -16.06 5.08 5.97
C ILE A 240 -15.88 4.96 4.46
N GLY A 241 -14.64 4.76 4.03
CA GLY A 241 -14.30 4.39 2.66
C GLY A 241 -13.98 2.90 2.61
N VAL A 242 -14.72 2.16 1.78
CA VAL A 242 -14.47 0.74 1.53
C VAL A 242 -13.85 0.61 0.14
N TYR A 243 -12.70 -0.03 0.06
CA TYR A 243 -11.95 -0.23 -1.16
C TYR A 243 -11.65 -1.72 -1.30
N GLU A 244 -11.91 -2.27 -2.49
CA GLU A 244 -11.71 -3.68 -2.77
C GLU A 244 -10.95 -3.82 -4.09
N THR A 245 -10.04 -4.79 -4.15
CA THR A 245 -9.38 -5.20 -5.39
C THR A 245 -9.18 -6.71 -5.41
N LEU A 246 -9.17 -7.29 -6.60
CA LEU A 246 -8.83 -8.69 -6.85
C LEU A 246 -7.58 -8.72 -7.71
N VAL A 247 -6.55 -9.39 -7.20
CA VAL A 247 -5.24 -9.48 -7.83
C VAL A 247 -5.02 -10.91 -8.30
N ARG A 248 -4.80 -11.07 -9.61
CA ARG A 248 -4.33 -12.35 -10.16
C ARG A 248 -2.84 -12.48 -9.88
N MET A 249 -2.46 -13.59 -9.25
CA MET A 249 -1.07 -13.93 -8.97
C MET A 249 -0.37 -14.47 -10.23
N PRO A 250 0.97 -14.32 -10.33
CA PRO A 250 1.74 -14.91 -11.41
C PRO A 250 1.65 -16.44 -11.37
N ASP A 251 1.49 -17.07 -12.54
CA ASP A 251 1.57 -18.52 -12.66
C ASP A 251 3.05 -18.91 -12.70
N ILE A 252 3.58 -19.35 -11.56
CA ILE A 252 4.94 -19.86 -11.47
C ILE A 252 4.85 -21.36 -11.76
N PRO A 253 5.41 -21.84 -12.89
CA PRO A 253 5.39 -23.26 -13.20
C PRO A 253 6.06 -24.02 -12.06
N LYS A 254 5.54 -25.20 -11.72
CA LYS A 254 6.24 -26.11 -10.82
C LYS A 254 7.66 -26.30 -11.34
N LEU A 255 8.66 -26.21 -10.47
CA LEU A 255 10.00 -26.70 -10.81
C LEU A 255 9.83 -28.19 -11.09
N ASP A 256 9.91 -28.57 -12.37
CA ASP A 256 10.07 -29.96 -12.75
C ASP A 256 11.56 -30.32 -12.62
N ASP A 257 11.90 -31.60 -12.78
CA ASP A 257 13.29 -32.08 -12.75
C ASP A 257 14.21 -31.40 -13.79
N LYS A 258 13.65 -30.64 -14.76
CA LYS A 258 14.39 -29.91 -15.81
C LYS A 258 14.66 -28.45 -15.44
N TYR A 259 13.83 -27.85 -14.59
CA TYR A 259 14.01 -26.50 -14.04
C TYR A 259 14.74 -26.57 -12.69
N GLN A 260 15.89 -27.25 -12.65
CA GLN A 260 16.82 -27.07 -11.53
C GLN A 260 17.28 -25.61 -11.53
N LEU A 261 17.15 -24.95 -10.38
CA LEU A 261 17.85 -23.69 -10.16
C LEU A 261 19.32 -23.94 -10.47
N TYR A 262 19.85 -23.23 -11.47
CA TYR A 262 21.28 -23.24 -11.73
C TYR A 262 21.96 -22.68 -10.49
N GLN A 263 22.34 -23.55 -9.55
CA GLN A 263 23.39 -23.23 -8.60
C GLN A 263 24.59 -22.90 -9.48
N LEU A 264 24.95 -21.61 -9.54
CA LEU A 264 26.25 -21.22 -10.01
C LEU A 264 27.22 -21.99 -9.12
N ALA A 265 27.84 -23.04 -9.66
CA ALA A 265 28.88 -23.76 -8.96
C ALA A 265 29.99 -22.73 -8.69
N LEU A 266 30.05 -22.25 -7.46
CA LEU A 266 31.22 -21.50 -7.00
C LEU A 266 32.43 -22.40 -7.30
N PRO A 267 33.49 -21.89 -7.95
CA PRO A 267 34.66 -22.70 -8.24
C PRO A 267 35.14 -23.29 -6.93
N THR A 268 35.08 -24.61 -6.80
CA THR A 268 35.64 -25.31 -5.65
C THR A 268 37.14 -25.13 -5.71
N GLU A 269 37.73 -24.62 -4.61
CA GLU A 269 39.19 -24.60 -4.48
C GLU A 269 39.73 -26.03 -4.71
N PRO A 270 40.79 -26.20 -5.50
CA PRO A 270 41.36 -27.52 -5.75
C PRO A 270 41.84 -28.09 -4.42
N LYS A 271 41.30 -29.26 -4.05
CA LYS A 271 41.76 -30.01 -2.88
C LYS A 271 43.26 -30.34 -3.04
N PRO A 272 44.07 -30.23 -1.98
CA PRO A 272 45.49 -30.57 -2.05
C PRO A 272 45.65 -32.06 -2.34
N ASP A 273 46.58 -32.36 -3.25
CA ASP A 273 46.87 -33.67 -3.82
C ASP A 273 47.49 -34.61 -2.75
N ASP A 274 46.71 -35.59 -2.29
CA ASP A 274 47.15 -36.67 -1.41
C ASP A 274 47.96 -37.71 -2.20
N THR A 275 49.13 -37.33 -2.71
CA THR A 275 50.07 -38.24 -3.36
C THR A 275 51.50 -38.07 -2.86
N LYS A 276 51.74 -38.32 -1.56
CA LYS A 276 53.05 -38.80 -1.08
C LYS A 276 52.91 -39.85 0.01
N LYS A 277 52.84 -41.12 -0.40
CA LYS A 277 53.22 -42.26 0.47
C LYS A 277 54.73 -42.17 0.75
N PRO A 278 55.17 -42.23 2.02
CA PRO A 278 56.60 -42.35 2.31
C PRO A 278 57.10 -43.75 1.95
N ALA A 279 58.25 -43.79 1.28
CA ALA A 279 58.93 -45.01 0.88
C ALA A 279 59.43 -45.80 2.09
N GLU A 280 59.16 -47.11 2.09
CA GLU A 280 59.74 -48.08 3.01
C GLU A 280 61.26 -48.07 2.90
N THR A 281 61.94 -47.91 4.04
CA THR A 281 63.40 -48.10 4.13
C THR A 281 63.66 -49.50 4.65
N LYS A 282 64.48 -50.26 3.89
CA LYS A 282 65.01 -51.58 4.25
C LYS A 282 65.91 -51.53 5.48
#